data_AF-U2U332-F1
#
_entry.id   AF-U2U332-F1
#
_cell.length_a   1.000
_cell.length_b   1.000
_cell.length_c   1.000
_cell.angle_alpha   90.00
_cell.angle_beta   90.00
_cell.angle_gamma   90.00
#
_symmetry.space_group_name_H-M   'P 1'
#
loop_
_entity.id
_entity.type
_entity.pdbx_description
1 polymer ?
#
loop_
_entity_poly.entity_id
_entity_poly.type
_entity_poly.pdbx_seq_one_letter_code
_entity_poly.pdbx_strand_id
1 'polypeptide(L)'
;MSNTQFQQYQQPTIEDASGIDLEELRKLSPIACVDQLERAAATGDVARISSLYCALGAITGDTHPFIYESWALVLALRYAQVEAARELLTREVDLLASPRHPHWAGVLLHSDEALTRFALTRRSVTFLLNPMDPTVATEVFRPSHDHEQLCGAPYEKNFDIARCCATVLTLAQEARFSATVFCDLFRASLVRAWHALRHDKQDQEIAQECLTLCHHLLELHRLHPYDPHFGDERLLELMRKMFVPRGSIRVMKFICVEEPSAFFAALEELSWLRKDVELVQQLARAINLSAAKDAREKQIAYLLEVLASAGDMDQVKRWSSLAQVGIKELRRALDAASRAGKTELVAWLLSAIATTDTVATPNSSLNDLLL
;
A
#
# COMPACT_ATOMS: atom_id res chain seq x y z
N MET A 1 6.50 60.17 14.58
CA MET A 1 6.78 59.58 13.25
C MET A 1 7.64 58.35 13.54
N SER A 2 7.23 57.10 13.31
CA SER A 2 6.34 56.59 12.27
C SER A 2 5.61 55.32 12.74
N ASN A 3 4.37 55.18 12.27
CA ASN A 3 3.51 54.01 12.39
C ASN A 3 4.09 52.83 11.61
N THR A 4 4.04 51.63 12.20
CA THR A 4 4.13 50.38 11.44
C THR A 4 2.87 49.57 11.75
N GLN A 5 1.96 49.55 10.79
CA GLN A 5 0.69 48.84 10.84
C GLN A 5 0.94 47.33 10.79
N PHE A 6 0.34 46.60 11.73
CA PHE A 6 0.10 45.17 11.62
C PHE A 6 -0.93 44.95 10.51
N GLN A 7 -0.53 44.35 9.39
CA GLN A 7 -1.46 43.80 8.41
C GLN A 7 -2.14 42.58 9.02
N GLN A 8 -3.39 42.77 9.46
CA GLN A 8 -4.33 41.67 9.67
C GLN A 8 -4.54 40.97 8.31
N TYR A 9 -4.22 39.68 8.24
CA TYR A 9 -4.71 38.82 7.17
C TYR A 9 -6.24 38.80 7.26
N GLN A 10 -6.90 39.61 6.45
CA GLN A 10 -8.32 39.52 6.20
C GLN A 10 -8.60 38.17 5.55
N GLN A 11 -9.42 37.34 6.22
CA GLN A 11 -10.11 36.24 5.56
C GLN A 11 -10.83 36.80 4.32
N PRO A 12 -10.77 36.13 3.16
CA PRO A 12 -11.51 36.58 2.00
C PRO A 12 -13.00 36.55 2.34
N THR A 13 -13.64 37.71 2.29
CA THR A 13 -15.09 37.87 2.31
C THR A 13 -15.64 37.11 1.11
N ILE A 14 -16.27 35.96 1.37
CA ILE A 14 -17.01 35.19 0.37
C ILE A 14 -18.29 35.97 0.08
N GLU A 15 -18.21 36.93 -0.85
CA GLU A 15 -19.39 37.46 -1.53
C GLU A 15 -19.71 36.51 -2.70
N ASP A 16 -20.99 36.10 -2.78
CA ASP A 16 -21.63 35.22 -3.78
C ASP A 16 -21.38 33.70 -3.71
N ALA A 17 -21.67 33.09 -2.56
CA ALA A 17 -22.03 31.67 -2.45
C ALA A 17 -23.56 31.48 -2.39
N SER A 18 -24.30 31.94 -3.41
CA SER A 18 -25.76 31.87 -3.46
C SER A 18 -26.26 30.76 -4.40
N GLY A 19 -26.40 29.55 -3.83
CA GLY A 19 -27.07 28.45 -4.51
C GLY A 19 -27.65 27.37 -3.60
N ILE A 20 -27.47 27.49 -2.28
CA ILE A 20 -28.09 26.58 -1.31
C ILE A 20 -28.88 27.40 -0.32
N ASP A 21 -30.21 27.25 -0.36
CA ASP A 21 -31.09 27.85 0.64
C ASP A 21 -30.82 27.19 2.00
N LEU A 22 -30.33 27.98 2.96
CA LEU A 22 -30.05 27.53 4.32
C LEU A 22 -31.31 26.99 5.02
N GLU A 23 -32.48 27.51 4.66
CA GLU A 23 -33.78 27.02 5.16
C GLU A 23 -34.20 25.71 4.49
N GLU A 24 -33.72 25.40 3.28
CA GLU A 24 -33.90 24.08 2.66
C GLU A 24 -32.95 23.04 3.27
N LEU A 25 -31.68 23.38 3.50
CA LEU A 25 -30.73 22.49 4.18
C LEU A 25 -31.18 22.10 5.58
N ARG A 26 -31.78 23.03 6.34
CA ARG A 26 -32.38 22.73 7.66
C ARG A 26 -33.53 21.74 7.60
N LYS A 27 -34.18 21.59 6.44
CA LYS A 27 -35.28 20.65 6.19
C LYS A 27 -34.77 19.30 5.66
N LEU A 28 -33.51 19.22 5.21
CA LEU A 28 -32.93 18.00 4.68
C LEU A 28 -32.55 17.03 5.81
N SER A 29 -32.85 15.75 5.60
CA SER A 29 -32.38 14.70 6.50
C SER A 29 -30.84 14.59 6.45
N PRO A 30 -30.19 14.12 7.52
CA PRO A 30 -28.74 13.85 7.51
C PRO A 30 -28.30 12.97 6.33
N ILE A 31 -29.13 12.00 5.93
CA ILE A 31 -28.88 11.13 4.77
C ILE A 31 -28.81 11.96 3.47
N ALA A 32 -29.74 12.88 3.28
CA ALA A 32 -29.77 13.73 2.09
C ALA A 32 -28.57 14.69 2.03
N CYS A 33 -28.11 15.20 3.18
CA CYS A 33 -26.91 16.03 3.25
C CYS A 33 -25.64 15.24 2.85
N VAL A 34 -25.48 14.03 3.38
CA VAL A 34 -24.34 13.15 3.03
C VAL A 34 -24.42 12.74 1.55
N ASP A 35 -25.60 12.39 1.03
CA ASP A 35 -25.77 12.07 -0.39
C ASP A 35 -25.37 13.22 -1.31
N GLN A 36 -25.73 14.46 -0.97
CA GLN A 36 -25.33 15.64 -1.75
C GLN A 36 -23.82 15.87 -1.73
N LEU A 37 -23.15 15.66 -0.60
CA LEU A 37 -21.69 15.73 -0.52
C LEU A 37 -21.04 14.65 -1.40
N GLU A 38 -21.53 13.41 -1.30
CA GLU A 38 -21.04 12.27 -2.07
C GLU A 38 -21.21 12.49 -3.58
N ARG A 39 -22.36 13.04 -4.01
CA ARG A 39 -22.60 13.41 -5.42
C ARG A 39 -21.70 14.54 -5.88
N ALA A 40 -21.52 15.59 -5.07
CA ALA A 40 -20.62 16.69 -5.39
C ALA A 40 -19.18 16.19 -5.56
N ALA A 41 -18.73 15.29 -4.68
CA ALA A 41 -17.41 14.67 -4.74
C ALA A 41 -17.25 13.75 -5.97
N ALA A 42 -18.24 12.92 -6.27
CA ALA A 42 -18.24 12.08 -7.48
C ALA A 42 -18.27 12.91 -8.77
N THR A 43 -18.98 14.04 -8.77
CA THR A 43 -19.11 14.92 -9.94
C THR A 43 -17.92 15.84 -10.14
N GLY A 44 -17.18 16.17 -9.09
CA GLY A 44 -16.09 17.14 -9.09
C GLY A 44 -16.53 18.57 -8.80
N ASP A 45 -17.71 18.77 -8.21
CA ASP A 45 -18.28 20.08 -7.92
C ASP A 45 -17.71 20.67 -6.61
N VAL A 46 -16.51 21.24 -6.70
CA VAL A 46 -15.77 21.86 -5.59
C VAL A 46 -16.57 22.98 -4.93
N ALA A 47 -17.29 23.78 -5.72
CA ALA A 47 -18.10 24.88 -5.21
C ALA A 47 -19.24 24.34 -4.34
N ARG A 48 -19.93 23.30 -4.80
CA ARG A 48 -20.99 22.64 -4.01
C ARG A 48 -20.44 22.01 -2.73
N ILE A 49 -19.28 21.35 -2.77
CA ILE A 49 -18.62 20.82 -1.56
C ILE A 49 -18.39 21.96 -0.56
N SER A 50 -17.75 23.05 -0.99
CA SER A 50 -17.51 24.23 -0.14
C SER A 50 -18.80 24.78 0.46
N SER A 51 -19.82 25.02 -0.36
CA SER A 51 -21.09 25.56 0.09
C SER A 51 -21.78 24.66 1.11
N LEU A 52 -21.75 23.34 0.93
CA LEU A 52 -22.33 22.38 1.88
C LEU A 52 -21.60 22.41 3.23
N TYR A 53 -20.25 22.44 3.23
CA TYR A 53 -19.45 22.57 4.44
C TYR A 53 -19.71 23.89 5.17
N CYS A 54 -19.71 25.02 4.45
CA CYS A 54 -19.98 26.33 5.05
C CYS A 54 -21.39 26.41 5.64
N ALA A 55 -22.39 25.95 4.90
CA ALA A 55 -23.79 26.03 5.32
C ALA A 55 -24.07 25.12 6.53
N LEU A 56 -23.65 23.86 6.48
CA LEU A 56 -23.86 22.94 7.59
C LEU A 56 -22.98 23.31 8.79
N GLY A 57 -21.73 23.71 8.57
CA GLY A 57 -20.86 24.18 9.66
C GLY A 57 -21.43 25.41 10.37
N ALA A 58 -22.08 26.34 9.64
CA ALA A 58 -22.78 27.47 10.26
C ALA A 58 -24.02 27.06 11.07
N ILE A 59 -24.68 25.96 10.70
CA ILE A 59 -25.85 25.42 11.43
C ILE A 59 -25.40 24.65 12.68
N THR A 60 -24.31 23.89 12.60
CA THR A 60 -23.91 22.93 13.63
C THR A 60 -22.83 23.47 14.56
N GLY A 61 -22.07 24.47 14.12
CA GLY A 61 -20.86 24.95 14.81
C GLY A 61 -19.65 24.03 14.62
N ASP A 62 -19.74 22.99 13.80
CA ASP A 62 -18.69 21.99 13.58
C ASP A 62 -17.92 22.25 12.27
N THR A 63 -16.60 22.05 12.29
CA THR A 63 -15.78 22.10 11.07
C THR A 63 -15.93 20.86 10.18
N HIS A 64 -16.42 19.75 10.75
CA HIS A 64 -16.74 18.50 10.06
C HIS A 64 -18.18 18.11 10.36
N PRO A 65 -19.15 18.75 9.69
CA PRO A 65 -20.55 18.64 10.06
C PRO A 65 -21.17 17.31 9.61
N PHE A 66 -20.48 16.47 8.83
CA PHE A 66 -21.02 15.23 8.28
C PHE A 66 -20.68 13.99 9.10
N ILE A 67 -21.56 12.99 9.03
CA ILE A 67 -21.41 11.71 9.73
C ILE A 67 -20.27 10.88 9.14
N TYR A 68 -20.11 10.90 7.82
CA TYR A 68 -19.11 10.06 7.16
C TYR A 68 -18.56 10.70 5.88
N GLU A 69 -17.53 11.53 6.06
CA GLU A 69 -16.89 12.31 4.99
C GLU A 69 -15.94 11.46 4.13
N SER A 70 -15.39 10.39 4.70
CA SER A 70 -14.40 9.55 4.03
C SER A 70 -14.93 8.93 2.74
N TRP A 71 -16.24 8.66 2.64
CA TRP A 71 -16.80 8.13 1.39
C TRP A 71 -16.86 9.16 0.27
N ALA A 72 -17.10 10.43 0.59
CA ALA A 72 -16.99 11.49 -0.41
C ALA A 72 -15.56 11.54 -0.97
N LEU A 73 -14.54 11.37 -0.11
CA LEU A 73 -13.15 11.25 -0.57
C LEU A 73 -12.92 9.99 -1.41
N VAL A 74 -13.48 8.83 -1.03
CA VAL A 74 -13.44 7.62 -1.88
C VAL A 74 -13.99 7.90 -3.27
N LEU A 75 -15.15 8.53 -3.37
CA LEU A 75 -15.80 8.83 -4.64
C LEU A 75 -15.00 9.83 -5.48
N ALA A 76 -14.44 10.88 -4.86
CA ALA A 76 -13.58 11.82 -5.55
C ALA A 76 -12.33 11.13 -6.13
N LEU A 77 -11.68 10.25 -5.36
CA LEU A 77 -10.52 9.48 -5.81
C LEU A 77 -10.90 8.48 -6.92
N ARG A 78 -11.94 7.67 -6.69
CA ARG A 78 -12.44 6.65 -7.61
C ARG A 78 -12.81 7.22 -8.97
N TYR A 79 -13.46 8.38 -8.99
CA TYR A 79 -13.91 9.05 -10.21
C TYR A 79 -12.93 10.09 -10.75
N ALA A 80 -11.68 10.05 -10.27
CA ALA A 80 -10.58 10.90 -10.73
C ALA A 80 -10.88 12.40 -10.68
N GLN A 81 -11.55 12.84 -9.62
CA GLN A 81 -11.89 14.23 -9.33
C GLN A 81 -10.82 14.83 -8.39
N VAL A 82 -9.64 15.10 -8.94
CA VAL A 82 -8.45 15.55 -8.18
C VAL A 82 -8.75 16.78 -7.34
N GLU A 83 -9.40 17.80 -7.90
CA GLU A 83 -9.70 19.06 -7.19
C GLU A 83 -10.69 18.86 -6.05
N ALA A 84 -11.72 18.03 -6.23
CA ALA A 84 -12.66 17.69 -5.18
C ALA A 84 -11.98 16.90 -4.05
N ALA A 85 -11.09 15.96 -4.39
CA ALA A 85 -10.32 15.23 -3.40
C ALA A 85 -9.35 16.16 -2.65
N ARG A 86 -8.66 17.07 -3.35
CA ARG A 86 -7.78 18.08 -2.74
C ARG A 86 -8.56 19.00 -1.81
N GLU A 87 -9.78 19.39 -2.18
CA GLU A 87 -10.64 20.22 -1.35
C GLU A 87 -11.06 19.52 -0.05
N LEU A 88 -11.46 18.24 -0.13
CA LEU A 88 -11.78 17.42 1.02
C LEU A 88 -10.56 17.21 1.94
N LEU A 89 -9.38 16.91 1.37
CA LEU A 89 -8.14 16.76 2.12
C LEU A 89 -7.68 18.08 2.78
N THR A 90 -7.91 19.23 2.13
CA THR A 90 -7.67 20.56 2.72
C THR A 90 -8.53 20.80 3.95
N ARG A 91 -9.69 20.15 4.03
CA ARG A 91 -10.59 20.15 5.20
C ARG A 91 -10.27 19.07 6.20
N GLU A 92 -9.09 18.44 6.10
CA GLU A 92 -8.65 17.37 7.00
C GLU A 92 -9.57 16.13 6.98
N VAL A 93 -10.27 15.89 5.85
CA VAL A 93 -11.03 14.64 5.67
C VAL A 93 -10.04 13.48 5.54
N ASP A 94 -10.04 12.61 6.55
CA ASP A 94 -9.24 11.38 6.55
C ASP A 94 -10.04 10.21 5.96
N LEU A 95 -9.44 9.52 4.98
CA LEU A 95 -10.01 8.36 4.29
C LEU A 95 -10.33 7.21 5.26
N LEU A 96 -9.57 7.06 6.33
CA LEU A 96 -9.73 5.98 7.32
C LEU A 96 -10.37 6.47 8.62
N ALA A 97 -10.92 7.69 8.63
CA ALA A 97 -11.60 8.23 9.79
C ALA A 97 -12.81 7.37 10.20
N SER A 98 -12.98 7.24 11.51
CA SER A 98 -14.23 6.73 12.08
C SER A 98 -15.38 7.68 11.74
N PRO A 99 -16.60 7.13 11.51
CA PRO A 99 -17.80 7.96 11.42
C PRO A 99 -17.96 8.86 12.65
N ARG A 100 -18.42 10.08 12.42
CA ARG A 100 -18.74 11.07 13.45
C ARG A 100 -20.25 11.08 13.70
N HIS A 101 -20.67 11.43 14.90
CA HIS A 101 -22.08 11.53 15.25
C HIS A 101 -22.38 12.96 15.72
N PRO A 102 -22.54 13.91 14.79
CA PRO A 102 -22.78 15.30 15.15
C PRO A 102 -24.17 15.45 15.77
N HIS A 103 -24.30 16.37 16.74
CA HIS A 103 -25.51 16.46 17.56
C HIS A 103 -26.80 16.72 16.78
N TRP A 104 -26.69 17.43 15.65
CA TRP A 104 -27.83 17.70 14.76
C TRP A 104 -28.38 16.45 14.06
N ALA A 105 -27.61 15.37 14.01
CA ALA A 105 -27.99 14.10 13.42
C ALA A 105 -28.68 13.12 14.41
N GLY A 106 -29.14 13.60 15.58
CA GLY A 106 -29.68 12.78 16.68
C GLY A 106 -30.75 11.73 16.29
N VAL A 107 -30.90 10.67 17.11
CA VAL A 107 -31.86 9.51 17.10
C VAL A 107 -32.13 8.77 15.78
N LEU A 108 -31.76 9.30 14.61
CA LEU A 108 -31.81 8.62 13.31
C LEU A 108 -30.79 7.47 13.20
N LEU A 109 -29.96 7.27 14.22
CA LEU A 109 -28.95 6.21 14.37
C LEU A 109 -29.55 4.87 14.85
N HIS A 110 -30.78 4.52 14.44
CA HIS A 110 -31.29 3.15 14.62
C HIS A 110 -30.89 2.20 13.47
N SER A 111 -30.19 2.72 12.47
CA SER A 111 -29.46 1.91 11.49
C SER A 111 -28.16 2.62 11.08
N ASP A 112 -27.11 2.53 11.90
CA ASP A 112 -25.74 2.97 11.53
C ASP A 112 -25.30 2.42 10.16
N GLU A 113 -25.90 1.30 9.73
CA GLU A 113 -25.71 0.63 8.44
C GLU A 113 -26.17 1.46 7.23
N ALA A 114 -27.11 2.40 7.39
CA ALA A 114 -27.67 3.18 6.28
C ALA A 114 -26.80 4.39 5.88
N LEU A 115 -26.01 4.91 6.82
CA LEU A 115 -25.21 6.14 6.66
C LEU A 115 -23.70 5.88 6.63
N THR A 116 -23.29 4.71 7.11
CA THR A 116 -21.91 4.28 7.13
C THR A 116 -21.83 2.96 6.38
N ARG A 117 -20.79 2.75 5.56
CA ARG A 117 -20.52 1.43 4.98
C ARG A 117 -19.92 0.54 6.08
N PHE A 118 -20.67 0.33 7.16
CA PHE A 118 -20.26 -0.12 8.49
C PHE A 118 -19.29 -1.31 8.52
N ALA A 119 -19.45 -2.24 7.59
CA ALA A 119 -18.53 -3.36 7.43
C ALA A 119 -17.10 -2.89 7.09
N LEU A 120 -16.95 -1.86 6.26
CA LEU A 120 -15.68 -1.27 5.84
C LEU A 120 -15.06 -0.39 6.91
N THR A 121 -15.86 0.35 7.68
CA THR A 121 -15.34 1.22 8.76
C THR A 121 -14.72 0.40 9.89
N ARG A 122 -15.39 -0.68 10.32
CA ARG A 122 -14.86 -1.60 11.34
C ARG A 122 -13.60 -2.36 10.89
N ARG A 123 -13.48 -2.66 9.60
CA ARG A 123 -12.36 -3.42 9.00
C ARG A 123 -11.18 -2.54 8.58
N SER A 124 -11.35 -1.23 8.51
CA SER A 124 -10.28 -0.31 8.07
C SER A 124 -9.10 -0.28 9.01
N VAL A 125 -9.24 -0.70 10.27
CA VAL A 125 -8.14 -0.83 11.25
C VAL A 125 -7.45 -2.20 11.19
N THR A 126 -8.03 -3.20 10.51
CA THR A 126 -7.53 -4.59 10.48
C THR A 126 -6.65 -4.90 9.28
N PHE A 127 -6.37 -3.92 8.41
CA PHE A 127 -5.58 -4.14 7.20
C PHE A 127 -4.16 -4.64 7.47
N LEU A 128 -3.60 -4.28 8.64
CA LEU A 128 -2.32 -4.83 9.09
C LEU A 128 -2.43 -6.27 9.59
N LEU A 129 -3.60 -6.72 10.07
CA LEU A 129 -3.80 -8.10 10.51
C LEU A 129 -3.90 -9.03 9.30
N ASN A 130 -4.77 -8.68 8.35
CA ASN A 130 -4.93 -9.39 7.09
C ASN A 130 -4.94 -8.37 5.92
N PRO A 131 -3.90 -8.36 5.06
CA PRO A 131 -3.81 -7.39 3.98
C PRO A 131 -4.91 -7.59 2.93
N MET A 132 -5.58 -8.75 2.91
CA MET A 132 -6.65 -9.05 1.96
C MET A 132 -8.03 -8.56 2.44
N ASP A 133 -8.15 -8.08 3.67
CA ASP A 133 -9.43 -7.58 4.18
C ASP A 133 -9.87 -6.32 3.41
N PRO A 134 -11.17 -6.18 3.12
CA PRO A 134 -11.69 -4.95 2.53
C PRO A 134 -11.62 -3.82 3.55
N THR A 135 -11.16 -2.66 3.08
CA THR A 135 -11.12 -1.39 3.83
C THR A 135 -11.78 -0.30 3.00
N VAL A 136 -11.95 0.88 3.58
CA VAL A 136 -12.43 2.04 2.83
C VAL A 136 -11.51 2.36 1.64
N ALA A 137 -10.19 2.22 1.76
CA ALA A 137 -9.25 2.42 0.65
C ALA A 137 -9.43 1.39 -0.47
N THR A 138 -9.87 0.16 -0.18
CA THR A 138 -10.13 -0.84 -1.25
C THR A 138 -11.24 -0.43 -2.21
N GLU A 139 -12.12 0.45 -1.75
CA GLU A 139 -13.25 0.93 -2.54
C GLU A 139 -12.85 2.05 -3.51
N VAL A 140 -11.69 2.69 -3.32
CA VAL A 140 -11.15 3.65 -4.28
C VAL A 140 -10.91 2.99 -5.64
N PHE A 141 -10.39 1.76 -5.64
CA PHE A 141 -9.97 1.04 -6.85
C PHE A 141 -11.03 0.06 -7.40
N ARG A 142 -12.29 0.23 -7.01
CA ARG A 142 -13.41 -0.62 -7.43
C ARG A 142 -14.46 0.20 -8.18
N PRO A 143 -15.12 -0.37 -9.19
CA PRO A 143 -16.31 0.24 -9.77
C PRO A 143 -17.41 0.34 -8.71
N SER A 144 -18.32 1.29 -8.89
CA SER A 144 -19.52 1.38 -8.04
C SER A 144 -20.43 0.17 -8.22
N HIS A 145 -21.22 -0.11 -7.18
CA HIS A 145 -22.18 -1.20 -7.13
C HIS A 145 -23.60 -0.63 -6.99
N ASP A 146 -24.63 -1.35 -7.46
CA ASP A 146 -26.02 -0.87 -7.63
C ASP A 146 -26.75 -0.43 -6.34
N HIS A 147 -26.10 -0.52 -5.18
CA HIS A 147 -26.66 -0.22 -3.86
C HIS A 147 -25.77 0.69 -3.01
N GLU A 148 -24.80 1.36 -3.63
CA GLU A 148 -23.87 2.23 -2.91
C GLU A 148 -24.47 3.62 -2.58
N GLN A 149 -25.46 4.04 -3.36
CA GLN A 149 -26.09 5.35 -3.26
C GLN A 149 -27.03 5.46 -2.05
N LEU A 150 -26.92 6.58 -1.33
CA LEU A 150 -27.72 6.85 -0.15
C LEU A 150 -29.14 7.33 -0.50
N CYS A 151 -29.27 8.19 -1.51
CA CYS A 151 -30.56 8.68 -1.99
C CYS A 151 -30.57 8.73 -3.52
N GLY A 152 -31.56 8.17 -4.21
CA GLY A 152 -31.78 8.39 -5.64
C GLY A 152 -31.00 7.47 -6.59
N ALA A 153 -30.63 7.99 -7.77
CA ALA A 153 -29.98 7.22 -8.85
C ALA A 153 -28.52 6.88 -8.51
N PRO A 154 -27.92 5.83 -9.11
CA PRO A 154 -26.50 5.54 -8.95
C PRO A 154 -25.61 6.77 -9.22
N TYR A 155 -24.41 6.80 -8.65
CA TYR A 155 -23.41 7.85 -8.93
C TYR A 155 -22.87 7.82 -10.38
N GLU A 156 -23.45 6.96 -11.24
CA GLU A 156 -23.05 6.54 -12.58
C GLU A 156 -22.11 7.50 -13.31
N LYS A 157 -20.82 7.21 -13.18
CA LYS A 157 -19.74 7.62 -14.08
C LYS A 157 -18.96 6.37 -14.46
N ASN A 158 -18.39 6.36 -15.67
CA ASN A 158 -17.52 5.28 -16.09
C ASN A 158 -16.28 5.24 -15.17
N PHE A 159 -16.12 4.14 -14.44
CA PHE A 159 -14.93 3.89 -13.64
C PHE A 159 -13.73 3.62 -14.55
N ASP A 160 -12.65 4.36 -14.33
CA ASP A 160 -11.40 4.26 -15.06
C ASP A 160 -10.26 4.09 -14.05
N ILE A 161 -9.68 2.89 -14.00
CA ILE A 161 -8.64 2.54 -13.04
C ILE A 161 -7.37 3.38 -13.27
N ALA A 162 -7.00 3.68 -14.51
CA ALA A 162 -5.77 4.40 -14.82
C ALA A 162 -5.87 5.84 -14.31
N ARG A 163 -7.02 6.49 -14.56
CA ARG A 163 -7.29 7.83 -14.04
C ARG A 163 -7.38 7.86 -12.52
N CYS A 164 -8.04 6.86 -11.91
CA CYS A 164 -8.08 6.70 -10.46
C CYS A 164 -6.66 6.60 -9.87
N CYS A 165 -5.82 5.72 -10.42
CA CYS A 165 -4.43 5.56 -9.99
C CYS A 165 -3.61 6.85 -10.16
N ALA A 166 -3.79 7.57 -11.27
CA ALA A 166 -3.13 8.85 -11.51
C ALA A 166 -3.55 9.93 -10.50
N THR A 167 -4.84 9.98 -10.13
CA THR A 167 -5.34 10.89 -9.09
C THR A 167 -4.74 10.58 -7.72
N VAL A 168 -4.70 9.30 -7.31
CA VAL A 168 -4.05 8.89 -6.05
C VAL A 168 -2.57 9.27 -6.06
N LEU A 169 -1.86 9.02 -7.15
CA LEU A 169 -0.45 9.38 -7.27
C LEU A 169 -0.23 10.90 -7.16
N THR A 170 -1.03 11.70 -7.86
CA THR A 170 -0.94 13.17 -7.82
C THR A 170 -1.07 13.69 -6.39
N LEU A 171 -2.06 13.22 -5.65
CA LEU A 171 -2.29 13.64 -4.26
C LEU A 171 -1.23 13.10 -3.30
N ALA A 172 -0.68 11.91 -3.57
CA ALA A 172 0.44 11.37 -2.83
C ALA A 172 1.71 12.21 -3.03
N GLN A 173 2.02 12.63 -4.26
CA GLN A 173 3.14 13.53 -4.57
C GLN A 173 3.01 14.89 -3.88
N GLU A 174 1.78 15.36 -3.68
CA GLU A 174 1.48 16.56 -2.90
C GLU A 174 1.51 16.36 -1.37
N ALA A 175 1.94 15.19 -0.87
CA ALA A 175 1.98 14.85 0.55
C ALA A 175 0.63 15.03 1.27
N ARG A 176 -0.50 14.75 0.59
CA ARG A 176 -1.85 15.00 1.14
C ARG A 176 -2.37 13.91 2.08
N PHE A 177 -1.72 12.75 2.14
CA PHE A 177 -2.18 11.62 2.94
C PHE A 177 -1.40 11.50 4.25
N SER A 178 -2.03 10.97 5.29
CA SER A 178 -1.30 10.48 6.46
C SER A 178 -0.54 9.19 6.10
N ALA A 179 0.53 8.86 6.84
CA ALA A 179 1.26 7.60 6.65
C ALA A 179 0.35 6.37 6.60
N THR A 180 -0.69 6.33 7.46
CA THR A 180 -1.63 5.21 7.52
C THR A 180 -2.45 5.09 6.24
N VAL A 181 -3.01 6.21 5.76
CA VAL A 181 -3.78 6.25 4.51
C VAL A 181 -2.91 5.91 3.32
N PHE A 182 -1.67 6.42 3.29
CA PHE A 182 -0.69 6.09 2.27
C PHE A 182 -0.42 4.58 2.20
N CYS A 183 -0.13 3.95 3.35
CA CYS A 183 0.10 2.52 3.44
C CYS A 183 -1.14 1.71 3.01
N ASP A 184 -2.34 2.13 3.40
CA ASP A 184 -3.57 1.42 3.04
C ASP A 184 -3.94 1.60 1.57
N LEU A 185 -3.67 2.76 0.96
CA LEU A 185 -3.82 2.99 -0.49
C LEU A 185 -2.83 2.13 -1.30
N PHE A 186 -1.58 2.04 -0.85
CA PHE A 186 -0.60 1.12 -1.44
C PHE A 186 -1.10 -0.32 -1.38
N ARG A 187 -1.53 -0.78 -0.20
CA ARG A 187 -2.07 -2.13 -0.02
C ARG A 187 -3.31 -2.35 -0.87
N ALA A 188 -4.26 -1.43 -0.87
CA ALA A 188 -5.50 -1.53 -1.62
C ALA A 188 -5.25 -1.65 -3.13
N SER A 189 -4.30 -0.88 -3.66
CA SER A 189 -3.85 -1.00 -5.06
C SER A 189 -3.22 -2.37 -5.32
N LEU A 190 -2.32 -2.83 -4.43
CA LEU A 190 -1.65 -4.13 -4.56
C LEU A 190 -2.64 -5.31 -4.52
N VAL A 191 -3.64 -5.23 -3.64
CA VAL A 191 -4.74 -6.21 -3.53
C VAL A 191 -5.63 -6.16 -4.77
N ARG A 192 -5.91 -4.98 -5.33
CA ARG A 192 -6.64 -4.85 -6.59
C ARG A 192 -5.91 -5.54 -7.74
N ALA A 193 -4.59 -5.31 -7.87
CA ALA A 193 -3.76 -6.02 -8.85
C ALA A 193 -3.79 -7.54 -8.64
N TRP A 194 -3.72 -7.98 -7.39
CA TRP A 194 -3.80 -9.40 -7.06
C TRP A 194 -5.12 -10.03 -7.48
N HIS A 195 -6.25 -9.37 -7.21
CA HIS A 195 -7.57 -9.86 -7.62
C HIS A 195 -7.73 -9.91 -9.14
N ALA A 196 -7.20 -8.90 -9.85
CA ALA A 196 -7.21 -8.84 -11.30
C ALA A 196 -6.43 -9.99 -11.96
N LEU A 197 -5.45 -10.58 -11.26
CA LEU A 197 -4.59 -11.65 -11.76
C LEU A 197 -4.98 -13.07 -11.31
N ARG A 198 -5.91 -13.21 -10.35
CA ARG A 198 -6.18 -14.50 -9.68
C ARG A 198 -7.11 -15.44 -10.44
N HIS A 199 -7.88 -14.96 -11.41
CA HIS A 199 -8.95 -15.73 -12.07
C HIS A 199 -8.70 -15.93 -13.57
N ASP A 200 -9.39 -16.88 -14.20
CA ASP A 200 -9.24 -17.22 -15.63
C ASP A 200 -9.51 -16.04 -16.58
N LYS A 201 -10.31 -15.06 -16.12
CA LYS A 201 -10.51 -13.77 -16.77
C LYS A 201 -9.56 -12.73 -16.17
N GLN A 202 -8.27 -12.92 -16.41
CA GLN A 202 -7.26 -11.99 -15.94
C GLN A 202 -7.47 -10.63 -16.59
N ASP A 203 -7.51 -9.58 -15.76
CA ASP A 203 -7.51 -8.21 -16.23
C ASP A 203 -6.10 -7.64 -16.09
N GLN A 204 -5.30 -7.81 -17.15
CA GLN A 204 -3.90 -7.42 -17.14
C GLN A 204 -3.72 -5.91 -17.10
N GLU A 205 -4.66 -5.15 -17.67
CA GLU A 205 -4.62 -3.69 -17.68
C GLU A 205 -4.83 -3.16 -16.26
N ILE A 206 -5.89 -3.60 -15.58
CA ILE A 206 -6.13 -3.22 -14.17
C ILE A 206 -4.94 -3.60 -13.29
N ALA A 207 -4.40 -4.80 -13.48
CA ALA A 207 -3.24 -5.24 -12.70
C ALA A 207 -2.02 -4.36 -12.95
N GLN A 208 -1.76 -4.00 -14.21
CA GLN A 208 -0.61 -3.16 -14.55
C GLN A 208 -0.75 -1.75 -13.98
N GLU A 209 -1.91 -1.11 -14.12
CA GLU A 209 -2.15 0.24 -13.57
C GLU A 209 -1.96 0.28 -12.05
N CYS A 210 -2.50 -0.72 -11.35
CA CYS A 210 -2.35 -0.82 -9.90
C CYS A 210 -0.89 -1.10 -9.46
N LEU A 211 -0.15 -1.95 -10.18
CA LEU A 211 1.26 -2.21 -9.88
C LEU A 211 2.15 -1.00 -10.21
N THR A 212 1.86 -0.27 -11.29
CA THR A 212 2.52 1.00 -11.63
C THR A 212 2.32 2.03 -10.52
N LEU A 213 1.10 2.16 -9.99
CA LEU A 213 0.86 3.01 -8.82
C LEU A 213 1.68 2.54 -7.60
N CYS A 214 1.67 1.24 -7.29
CA CYS A 214 2.45 0.69 -6.17
C CYS A 214 3.94 1.01 -6.31
N HIS A 215 4.51 0.87 -7.50
CA HIS A 215 5.90 1.23 -7.79
C HIS A 215 6.18 2.69 -7.45
N HIS A 216 5.38 3.62 -7.98
CA HIS A 216 5.57 5.05 -7.71
C HIS A 216 5.36 5.44 -6.25
N LEU A 217 4.43 4.81 -5.53
CA LEU A 217 4.28 5.03 -4.08
C LEU A 217 5.52 4.55 -3.32
N LEU A 218 6.12 3.41 -3.69
CA LEU A 218 7.37 2.96 -3.09
C LEU A 218 8.54 3.89 -3.42
N GLU A 219 8.62 4.40 -4.66
CA GLU A 219 9.61 5.42 -5.02
C GLU A 219 9.47 6.68 -4.16
N LEU A 220 8.25 7.19 -3.96
CA LEU A 220 8.01 8.34 -3.09
C LEU A 220 8.47 8.06 -1.65
N HIS A 221 8.13 6.89 -1.09
CA HIS A 221 8.59 6.48 0.23
C HIS A 221 10.13 6.46 0.34
N ARG A 222 10.82 5.89 -0.67
CA ARG A 222 12.29 5.81 -0.70
C ARG A 222 12.95 7.18 -0.86
N LEU A 223 12.35 8.10 -1.62
CA LEU A 223 12.86 9.45 -1.83
C LEU A 223 12.64 10.35 -0.60
N HIS A 224 11.63 10.06 0.21
CA HIS A 224 11.24 10.85 1.38
C HIS A 224 11.15 10.01 2.67
N PRO A 225 12.22 9.33 3.11
CA PRO A 225 12.15 8.32 4.18
C PRO A 225 11.84 8.88 5.57
N TYR A 226 11.94 10.19 5.77
CA TYR A 226 11.70 10.86 7.06
C TYR A 226 10.42 11.71 7.07
N ASP A 227 9.68 11.73 5.96
CA ASP A 227 8.46 12.51 5.86
C ASP A 227 7.24 11.62 6.16
N PRO A 228 6.44 11.97 7.19
CA PRO A 228 5.32 11.17 7.66
C PRO A 228 4.15 11.06 6.68
N HIS A 229 4.20 11.74 5.53
CA HIS A 229 3.18 11.64 4.49
C HIS A 229 3.43 10.49 3.50
N PHE A 230 4.65 9.95 3.46
CA PHE A 230 5.05 8.94 2.46
C PHE A 230 5.19 7.54 3.06
N GLY A 231 4.25 7.15 3.92
CA GLY A 231 4.20 5.82 4.54
C GLY A 231 5.26 5.60 5.63
N ASP A 232 5.31 4.37 6.15
CA ASP A 232 6.22 3.98 7.22
C ASP A 232 6.53 2.47 7.17
N GLU A 233 7.09 1.93 8.26
CA GLU A 233 7.47 0.52 8.41
C GLU A 233 6.36 -0.49 8.07
N ARG A 234 5.09 -0.07 8.10
CA ARG A 234 3.95 -0.91 7.72
C ARG A 234 3.99 -1.35 6.27
N LEU A 235 4.62 -0.60 5.36
CA LEU A 235 4.74 -1.00 3.95
C LEU A 235 5.46 -2.35 3.81
N LEU A 236 6.55 -2.53 4.54
CA LEU A 236 7.32 -3.78 4.55
C LEU A 236 6.46 -4.93 5.08
N GLU A 237 5.77 -4.69 6.20
CA GLU A 237 4.88 -5.67 6.83
C GLU A 237 3.76 -6.11 5.88
N LEU A 238 3.14 -5.15 5.19
CA LEU A 238 2.07 -5.42 4.22
C LEU A 238 2.58 -6.26 3.05
N MET A 239 3.71 -5.89 2.45
CA MET A 239 4.32 -6.65 1.35
C MET A 239 4.69 -8.06 1.79
N ARG A 240 5.25 -8.24 3.00
CA ARG A 240 5.55 -9.55 3.57
C ARG A 240 4.29 -10.42 3.68
N LYS A 241 3.17 -9.85 4.11
CA LYS A 241 1.90 -10.57 4.26
C LYS A 241 1.20 -10.90 2.94
N MET A 242 1.64 -10.35 1.82
CA MET A 242 1.14 -10.74 0.48
C MET A 242 1.71 -12.07 -0.02
N PHE A 243 2.74 -12.62 0.64
CA PHE A 243 3.17 -13.98 0.41
C PHE A 243 2.16 -14.95 1.05
N VAL A 244 1.17 -15.36 0.26
CA VAL A 244 0.10 -16.27 0.67
C VAL A 244 0.07 -17.53 -0.23
N PRO A 245 -0.32 -18.70 0.30
CA PRO A 245 -0.51 -19.89 -0.52
C PRO A 245 -1.50 -19.63 -1.66
N ARG A 246 -1.18 -20.11 -2.88
CA ARG A 246 -1.99 -19.90 -4.08
C ARG A 246 -2.24 -18.42 -4.43
N GLY A 247 -1.38 -17.52 -3.96
CA GLY A 247 -1.38 -16.12 -4.36
C GLY A 247 -0.85 -15.92 -5.79
N SER A 248 -1.09 -14.74 -6.35
CA SER A 248 -0.55 -14.38 -7.67
C SER A 248 0.98 -14.29 -7.64
N ILE A 249 1.64 -15.20 -8.36
CA ILE A 249 3.11 -15.20 -8.50
C ILE A 249 3.63 -13.89 -9.12
N ARG A 250 2.86 -13.23 -9.98
CA ARG A 250 3.24 -11.94 -10.58
C ARG A 250 3.31 -10.84 -9.52
N VAL A 251 2.38 -10.81 -8.58
CA VAL A 251 2.40 -9.86 -7.45
C VAL A 251 3.57 -10.16 -6.51
N MET A 252 3.82 -11.44 -6.22
CA MET A 252 4.99 -11.82 -5.41
C MET A 252 6.32 -11.46 -6.10
N LYS A 253 6.43 -11.66 -7.43
CA LYS A 253 7.59 -11.22 -8.21
C LYS A 253 7.77 -9.71 -8.19
N PHE A 254 6.67 -8.95 -8.31
CA PHE A 254 6.71 -7.49 -8.15
C PHE A 254 7.31 -7.11 -6.78
N ILE A 255 6.84 -7.72 -5.69
CA ILE A 255 7.40 -7.47 -4.35
C ILE A 255 8.89 -7.86 -4.29
N CYS A 256 9.28 -9.00 -4.88
CA CYS A 256 10.69 -9.39 -4.94
C CYS A 256 11.58 -8.41 -5.71
N VAL A 257 11.05 -7.72 -6.73
CA VAL A 257 11.78 -6.69 -7.48
C VAL A 257 11.87 -5.40 -6.68
N GLU A 258 10.75 -4.95 -6.13
CA GLU A 258 10.66 -3.67 -5.43
C GLU A 258 11.25 -3.69 -4.03
N GLU A 259 10.93 -4.71 -3.24
CA GLU A 259 11.32 -4.80 -1.84
C GLU A 259 11.78 -6.24 -1.50
N PRO A 260 13.00 -6.63 -1.92
CA PRO A 260 13.54 -7.97 -1.64
C PRO A 260 13.54 -8.32 -0.14
N SER A 261 13.67 -7.32 0.73
CA SER A 261 13.67 -7.52 2.18
C SER A 261 12.34 -8.14 2.68
N ALA A 262 11.21 -7.81 2.05
CA ALA A 262 9.90 -8.41 2.34
C ALA A 262 9.89 -9.91 2.01
N PHE A 263 10.47 -10.29 0.88
CA PHE A 263 10.62 -11.70 0.49
C PHE A 263 11.51 -12.46 1.46
N PHE A 264 12.65 -11.90 1.86
CA PHE A 264 13.56 -12.55 2.81
C PHE A 264 12.95 -12.70 4.20
N ALA A 265 12.17 -11.71 4.66
CA ALA A 265 11.41 -11.81 5.90
C ALA A 265 10.35 -12.91 5.80
N ALA A 266 9.60 -12.95 4.69
CA ALA A 266 8.62 -14.00 4.43
C ALA A 266 9.27 -15.40 4.36
N LEU A 267 10.43 -15.53 3.71
CA LEU A 267 11.15 -16.79 3.58
C LEU A 267 11.65 -17.31 4.93
N GLU A 268 12.03 -16.43 5.86
CA GLU A 268 12.44 -16.80 7.22
C GLU A 268 11.25 -17.26 8.08
N GLU A 269 10.12 -16.57 7.97
CA GLU A 269 8.93 -16.83 8.80
C GLU A 269 8.08 -18.00 8.26
N LEU A 270 7.81 -18.01 6.96
CA LEU A 270 6.81 -18.87 6.35
C LEU A 270 7.41 -20.21 5.96
N SER A 271 7.26 -21.20 6.84
CA SER A 271 7.74 -22.56 6.58
C SER A 271 7.13 -23.22 5.34
N TRP A 272 5.90 -22.85 4.96
CA TRP A 272 5.26 -23.33 3.74
C TRP A 272 5.96 -22.81 2.48
N LEU A 273 6.43 -21.55 2.49
CA LEU A 273 7.11 -20.95 1.35
C LEU A 273 8.44 -21.67 1.08
N ARG A 274 9.18 -22.02 2.14
CA ARG A 274 10.41 -22.83 2.01
C ARG A 274 10.19 -24.24 1.44
N LYS A 275 8.97 -24.77 1.55
CA LYS A 275 8.61 -26.09 0.99
C LYS A 275 8.17 -25.99 -0.47
N ASP A 276 7.73 -24.82 -0.91
CA ASP A 276 7.37 -24.55 -2.30
C ASP A 276 8.61 -24.13 -3.10
N VAL A 277 9.44 -25.12 -3.39
CA VAL A 277 10.75 -24.94 -4.03
C VAL A 277 10.63 -24.25 -5.39
N GLU A 278 9.64 -24.65 -6.20
CA GLU A 278 9.41 -24.07 -7.52
C GLU A 278 9.07 -22.58 -7.44
N LEU A 279 8.19 -22.22 -6.51
CA LEU A 279 7.86 -20.81 -6.27
C LEU A 279 9.09 -20.03 -5.84
N VAL A 280 9.86 -20.53 -4.86
CA VAL A 280 11.08 -19.85 -4.39
C VAL A 280 12.10 -19.67 -5.51
N GLN A 281 12.31 -20.69 -6.35
CA GLN A 281 13.18 -20.56 -7.52
C GLN A 281 12.74 -19.40 -8.42
N GLN A 282 11.44 -19.36 -8.78
CA GLN A 282 10.90 -18.33 -9.65
C GLN A 282 10.98 -16.92 -9.05
N LEU A 283 10.77 -16.78 -7.74
CA LEU A 283 10.86 -15.51 -7.02
C LEU A 283 12.32 -15.04 -6.92
N ALA A 284 13.24 -15.94 -6.56
CA ALA A 284 14.67 -15.63 -6.47
C ALA A 284 15.26 -15.18 -7.81
N ARG A 285 14.76 -15.69 -8.95
CA ARG A 285 15.21 -15.22 -10.28
C ARG A 285 14.88 -13.74 -10.50
N ALA A 286 13.75 -13.27 -9.99
CA ALA A 286 13.27 -11.90 -10.19
C ALA A 286 14.08 -10.85 -9.41
N ILE A 287 14.76 -11.25 -8.32
CA ILE A 287 15.50 -10.31 -7.46
C ILE A 287 16.81 -9.90 -8.16
N ASN A 288 17.11 -8.60 -8.15
CA ASN A 288 18.44 -8.10 -8.50
C ASN A 288 19.39 -8.25 -7.30
N LEU A 289 20.57 -8.85 -7.50
CA LEU A 289 21.54 -9.09 -6.43
C LEU A 289 21.98 -7.80 -5.73
N SER A 290 22.11 -6.68 -6.46
CA SER A 290 22.50 -5.40 -5.86
C SER A 290 21.48 -4.89 -4.84
N ALA A 291 20.20 -5.22 -5.04
CA ALA A 291 19.12 -4.88 -4.13
C ALA A 291 19.03 -5.84 -2.92
N ALA A 292 19.72 -6.98 -2.97
CA ALA A 292 19.81 -7.95 -1.88
C ALA A 292 21.05 -7.78 -0.99
N LYS A 293 21.88 -6.75 -1.22
CA LYS A 293 23.14 -6.53 -0.48
C LYS A 293 22.94 -6.43 1.03
N ASP A 294 21.81 -5.90 1.47
CA ASP A 294 21.49 -5.68 2.89
C ASP A 294 20.76 -6.88 3.53
N ALA A 295 20.54 -7.96 2.79
CA ALA A 295 19.94 -9.18 3.32
C ALA A 295 20.87 -9.86 4.33
N ARG A 296 20.31 -10.29 5.46
CA ARG A 296 21.07 -10.95 6.54
C ARG A 296 21.60 -12.31 6.09
N GLU A 297 22.77 -12.69 6.57
CA GLU A 297 23.41 -13.99 6.30
C GLU A 297 22.43 -15.17 6.49
N LYS A 298 21.68 -15.16 7.59
CA LYS A 298 20.66 -16.18 7.91
C LYS A 298 19.57 -16.27 6.84
N GLN A 299 19.13 -15.15 6.27
CA GLN A 299 18.08 -15.13 5.24
C GLN A 299 18.61 -15.68 3.92
N ILE A 300 19.84 -15.32 3.55
CA ILE A 300 20.52 -15.88 2.38
C ILE A 300 20.77 -17.38 2.56
N ALA A 301 21.13 -17.83 3.76
CA ALA A 301 21.28 -19.25 4.08
C ALA A 301 19.99 -20.05 3.79
N TYR A 302 18.83 -19.55 4.24
CA TYR A 302 17.55 -20.21 3.93
C TYR A 302 17.26 -20.28 2.44
N LEU A 303 17.56 -19.21 1.69
CA LEU A 303 17.39 -19.22 0.24
C LEU A 303 18.32 -20.25 -0.42
N LEU A 304 19.60 -20.25 -0.07
CA LEU A 304 20.58 -21.20 -0.60
C LEU A 304 20.21 -22.65 -0.26
N GLU A 305 19.72 -22.93 0.95
CA GLU A 305 19.23 -24.26 1.33
C GLU A 305 18.11 -24.73 0.40
N VAL A 306 17.10 -23.89 0.14
CA VAL A 306 15.96 -24.23 -0.73
C VAL A 306 16.41 -24.46 -2.17
N LEU A 307 17.23 -23.55 -2.72
CA LEU A 307 17.76 -23.66 -4.08
C LEU A 307 18.66 -24.90 -4.24
N ALA A 308 19.47 -25.21 -3.21
CA ALA A 308 20.37 -26.34 -3.22
C ALA A 308 19.64 -27.68 -3.12
N SER A 309 18.58 -27.77 -2.30
CA SER A 309 17.68 -28.93 -2.31
C SER A 309 16.99 -29.15 -3.66
N ALA A 310 16.70 -28.07 -4.40
CA ALA A 310 16.19 -28.16 -5.77
C ALA A 310 17.24 -28.71 -6.76
N GLY A 311 18.52 -28.45 -6.49
CA GLY A 311 19.60 -28.63 -7.45
C GLY A 311 19.72 -27.47 -8.45
N ASP A 312 19.25 -26.27 -8.11
CA ASP A 312 19.35 -25.08 -8.97
C ASP A 312 20.77 -24.52 -8.95
N MET A 313 21.67 -25.16 -9.70
CA MET A 313 23.08 -24.80 -9.72
C MET A 313 23.32 -23.34 -10.10
N ASP A 314 22.56 -22.82 -11.06
CA ASP A 314 22.73 -21.45 -11.56
C ASP A 314 22.35 -20.43 -10.49
N GLN A 315 21.22 -20.62 -9.82
CA GLN A 315 20.83 -19.73 -8.73
C GLN A 315 21.77 -19.87 -7.53
N VAL A 316 22.18 -21.09 -7.15
CA VAL A 316 23.15 -21.25 -6.04
C VAL A 316 24.45 -20.50 -6.34
N LYS A 317 25.03 -20.68 -7.54
CA LYS A 317 26.22 -19.93 -7.99
C LYS A 317 26.00 -18.41 -7.92
N ARG A 318 24.86 -17.95 -8.42
CA ARG A 318 24.48 -16.53 -8.44
C ARG A 318 24.39 -15.95 -7.03
N TRP A 319 23.71 -16.62 -6.12
CA TRP A 319 23.50 -16.12 -4.76
C TRP A 319 24.74 -16.26 -3.88
N SER A 320 25.60 -17.26 -4.15
CA SER A 320 26.89 -17.43 -3.49
C SER A 320 27.91 -16.33 -3.81
N SER A 321 27.69 -15.49 -4.82
CA SER A 321 28.60 -14.38 -5.14
C SER A 321 28.42 -13.15 -4.25
N LEU A 322 27.40 -13.13 -3.38
CA LEU A 322 27.18 -12.03 -2.45
C LEU A 322 28.26 -12.00 -1.36
N ALA A 323 28.76 -10.81 -1.02
CA ALA A 323 29.88 -10.64 -0.10
C ALA A 323 29.61 -11.19 1.30
N GLN A 324 28.35 -11.19 1.75
CA GLN A 324 27.95 -11.75 3.05
C GLN A 324 27.84 -13.28 3.06
N VAL A 325 28.01 -13.97 1.93
CA VAL A 325 27.93 -15.44 1.91
C VAL A 325 29.28 -16.02 2.30
N GLY A 326 29.35 -16.54 3.53
CA GLY A 326 30.52 -17.22 4.06
C GLY A 326 30.45 -18.74 3.93
N ILE A 327 31.47 -19.38 4.50
CA ILE A 327 31.59 -20.84 4.55
C ILE A 327 30.39 -21.49 5.27
N LYS A 328 29.83 -20.83 6.29
CA LYS A 328 28.69 -21.38 7.06
C LYS A 328 27.44 -21.52 6.20
N GLU A 329 27.14 -20.53 5.38
CA GLU A 329 26.00 -20.49 4.47
C GLU A 329 26.18 -21.54 3.36
N LEU A 330 27.39 -21.63 2.79
CA LEU A 330 27.74 -22.63 1.79
C LEU A 330 27.64 -24.06 2.32
N ARG A 331 28.06 -24.31 3.58
CA ARG A 331 27.92 -25.64 4.22
C ARG A 331 26.47 -26.05 4.41
N ARG A 332 25.58 -25.11 4.74
CA ARG A 332 24.14 -25.40 4.84
C ARG A 332 23.55 -25.77 3.47
N ALA A 333 23.94 -25.06 2.42
CA ALA A 333 23.58 -25.41 1.05
C ALA A 333 24.10 -26.81 0.67
N LEU A 334 25.33 -27.14 1.07
CA LEU A 334 25.95 -28.45 0.85
C LEU A 334 25.16 -29.57 1.53
N ASP A 335 24.80 -29.40 2.80
CA ASP A 335 23.99 -30.37 3.55
C ASP A 335 22.59 -30.54 2.93
N ALA A 336 22.00 -29.46 2.41
CA ALA A 336 20.72 -29.49 1.72
C ALA A 336 20.79 -30.21 0.37
N ALA A 337 21.83 -29.94 -0.44
CA ALA A 337 22.08 -30.62 -1.72
C ALA A 337 22.40 -32.11 -1.53
N SER A 338 23.22 -32.43 -0.52
CA SER A 338 23.63 -33.79 -0.16
C SER A 338 22.42 -34.64 0.24
N ARG A 339 21.57 -34.14 1.16
CA ARG A 339 20.33 -34.82 1.55
C ARG A 339 19.37 -35.04 0.38
N ALA A 340 19.37 -34.13 -0.60
CA ALA A 340 18.53 -34.23 -1.80
C ALA A 340 19.17 -35.02 -2.95
N GLY A 341 20.37 -35.58 -2.77
CA GLY A 341 21.07 -36.38 -3.78
C GLY A 341 21.57 -35.60 -4.99
N LYS A 342 21.84 -34.29 -4.85
CA LYS A 342 22.26 -33.40 -5.95
C LYS A 342 23.78 -33.45 -6.14
N THR A 343 24.30 -34.55 -6.69
CA THR A 343 25.74 -34.87 -6.77
C THR A 343 26.59 -33.79 -7.43
N GLU A 344 26.14 -33.23 -8.56
CA GLU A 344 26.87 -32.19 -9.29
C GLU A 344 27.01 -30.90 -8.47
N LEU A 345 25.92 -30.50 -7.80
CA LEU A 345 25.90 -29.32 -6.94
C LEU A 345 26.74 -29.53 -5.68
N VAL A 346 26.70 -30.73 -5.10
CA VAL A 346 27.56 -31.11 -3.96
C VAL A 346 29.04 -30.98 -4.33
N ALA A 347 29.43 -31.50 -5.49
CA ALA A 347 30.81 -31.40 -5.96
C ALA A 347 31.25 -29.94 -6.15
N TRP A 348 30.39 -29.11 -6.76
CA TRP A 348 30.67 -27.69 -6.92
C TRP A 348 30.78 -26.95 -5.57
N LEU A 349 29.86 -27.20 -4.62
CA LEU A 349 29.86 -26.57 -3.30
C LEU A 349 31.11 -26.95 -2.48
N LEU A 350 31.56 -28.21 -2.53
CA LEU A 350 32.80 -28.65 -1.90
C LEU A 350 34.02 -27.89 -2.46
N SER A 351 34.08 -27.74 -3.79
CA SER A 351 35.14 -26.97 -4.44
C SER A 351 35.11 -25.50 -4.02
N ALA A 352 33.91 -24.88 -3.98
CA ALA A 352 33.73 -23.49 -3.59
C ALA A 352 34.16 -23.26 -2.12
N ILE A 353 33.79 -24.16 -1.21
CA ILE A 353 34.19 -24.07 0.20
C ILE A 353 35.71 -24.19 0.34
N ALA A 354 36.36 -25.13 -0.34
CA ALA A 354 37.81 -25.30 -0.29
C ALA A 354 38.57 -24.05 -0.80
N THR A 355 38.06 -23.41 -1.85
CA THR A 355 38.63 -22.14 -2.33
C THR A 355 38.43 -20.99 -1.34
N THR A 356 37.30 -20.94 -0.63
CA THR A 356 37.06 -19.89 0.37
C THR A 356 37.89 -20.09 1.65
N ASP A 357 38.07 -21.35 2.08
CA ASP A 357 38.91 -21.72 3.23
C ASP A 357 40.39 -21.34 3.00
N THR A 358 40.89 -21.48 1.76
CA THR A 358 42.29 -21.15 1.40
C THR A 358 42.55 -19.66 1.28
N VAL A 359 41.56 -18.85 0.85
CA VAL A 359 41.67 -17.38 0.77
C VAL A 359 41.56 -16.71 2.15
N ALA A 360 40.91 -17.35 3.12
CA ALA A 360 40.89 -16.89 4.51
C ALA A 360 42.21 -17.20 5.27
N THR A 361 43.10 -18.02 4.70
CA THR A 361 44.37 -18.46 5.30
C THR A 361 45.62 -18.11 4.48
N PRO A 362 45.93 -16.82 4.21
CA PRO A 362 47.31 -16.42 3.93
C PRO A 362 47.77 -15.35 4.92
N ASN A 363 48.48 -15.77 5.98
CA ASN A 363 49.53 -15.04 6.73
C ASN A 363 49.53 -15.40 8.23
N SER A 364 50.05 -16.56 8.61
CA SER A 364 50.59 -16.73 9.97
C SER A 364 51.57 -17.90 10.15
N SER A 365 52.28 -18.37 9.12
CA SER A 365 53.21 -19.49 9.33
C SER A 365 54.50 -19.52 8.51
N LEU A 366 54.89 -18.41 7.86
CA LEU A 366 56.18 -18.34 7.16
C LEU A 366 57.18 -17.36 7.76
N ASN A 367 56.79 -16.55 8.76
CA ASN A 367 57.72 -15.69 9.50
C ASN A 367 58.26 -16.29 10.80
N ASP A 368 57.72 -17.42 11.27
CA ASP A 368 58.16 -18.06 12.53
C ASP A 368 59.24 -19.16 12.33
N LEU A 369 59.79 -19.29 11.13
CA LEU A 369 60.87 -20.25 10.82
C LEU A 369 62.22 -19.57 10.47
N LEU A 370 62.34 -18.26 10.63
CA LEU A 370 63.56 -17.50 10.33
C LEU A 370 63.94 -16.43 11.37
N LEU A 371 63.63 -16.62 12.65
CA LEU A 371 64.25 -15.85 13.74
C LEU A 371 64.74 -16.75 14.88
#